data_AF-A0A3N9THI8-F1
#
_entry.id   AF-A0A3N9THI8-F1
#
_cell.length_a   1.000
_cell.length_b   1.000
_cell.length_c   1.000
_cell.angle_alpha   90.00
_cell.angle_beta   90.00
_cell.angle_gamma   90.00
#
_symmetry.space_group_name_H-M   'P 1'
#
loop_
_entity.id
_entity.type
_entity.pdbx_description
1 polymer ?
#
loop_
_entity_poly.entity_id
_entity_poly.type
_entity_poly.pdbx_seq_one_letter_code
_entity_poly.pdbx_strand_id
1 'polypeptide(L)'
;MITVHREYTLQTPDHPHAHVEVCPTGVIEVEIVESKECYSCDLDRLAFKDSGSKTKLVGLKHPNKNLVAWEIALHTNDATELVEIVAQVNEEYETLMNDLM
;
A
#
# COMPACT_ATOMS: atom_id res chain seq x y z
N MET A 1 -10.19 -4.52 14.84
CA MET A 1 -9.10 -4.14 13.93
C MET A 1 -8.60 -5.40 13.26
N ILE A 2 -8.83 -5.53 11.96
CA ILE A 2 -8.49 -6.72 11.16
C ILE A 2 -7.31 -6.31 10.26
N THR A 3 -6.22 -7.06 10.31
CA THR A 3 -5.11 -6.90 9.36
C THR A 3 -5.56 -7.41 8.00
N VAL A 4 -5.39 -6.61 6.95
CA VAL A 4 -5.80 -6.98 5.59
C VAL A 4 -4.59 -7.52 4.84
N HIS A 5 -4.65 -8.79 4.45
CA HIS A 5 -3.62 -9.45 3.67
C HIS A 5 -4.10 -9.56 2.22
N ARG A 6 -3.28 -9.12 1.28
CA ARG A 6 -3.56 -9.11 -0.16
C ARG A 6 -2.35 -9.55 -0.94
N GLU A 7 -2.56 -10.47 -1.86
CA GLU A 7 -1.52 -10.90 -2.80
C GLU A 7 -1.77 -10.23 -4.15
N TYR A 8 -0.74 -9.57 -4.67
CA TYR A 8 -0.79 -8.87 -5.95
C TYR A 8 0.32 -9.34 -6.87
N THR A 9 0.08 -9.30 -8.17
CA THR A 9 1.12 -9.56 -9.18
C THR A 9 1.70 -8.23 -9.66
N LEU A 10 3.02 -8.06 -9.56
CA LEU A 10 3.68 -6.84 -10.00
C LEU A 10 3.75 -6.78 -11.54
N GLN A 11 3.50 -5.60 -12.10
CA GLN A 11 3.70 -5.30 -13.52
C GLN A 11 5.18 -4.99 -13.83
N THR A 12 6.05 -5.93 -13.45
CA THR A 12 7.48 -5.95 -13.80
C THR A 12 7.74 -7.13 -14.74
N PRO A 13 8.83 -7.15 -15.52
CA PRO A 13 9.07 -8.19 -16.54
C PRO A 13 8.97 -9.63 -16.00
N ASP A 14 9.33 -9.86 -14.74
CA ASP A 14 9.30 -11.16 -14.08
C ASP A 14 7.92 -11.53 -13.49
N HIS A 15 6.96 -10.59 -13.47
CA HIS A 15 5.64 -10.72 -12.86
C HIS A 15 5.62 -11.31 -11.44
N PRO A 16 6.48 -10.81 -10.53
CA PRO A 16 6.62 -11.41 -9.25
C PRO A 16 5.42 -11.15 -8.35
N HIS A 17 5.19 -12.06 -7.41
CA HIS A 17 4.13 -11.95 -6.42
C HIS A 17 4.56 -11.06 -5.26
N ALA A 18 3.77 -10.02 -5.00
CA ALA A 18 3.89 -9.13 -3.88
C ALA A 18 2.78 -9.43 -2.85
N HIS A 19 3.17 -9.88 -1.68
CA HIS A 19 2.31 -10.03 -0.52
C HIS A 19 2.23 -8.69 0.21
N VAL A 20 1.07 -8.06 0.21
CA VAL A 20 0.80 -6.77 0.83
C VAL A 20 -0.04 -6.98 2.08
N GLU A 21 0.45 -6.51 3.20
CA GLU A 21 -0.22 -6.55 4.48
C GLU A 21 -0.49 -5.12 4.96
N VAL A 22 -1.76 -4.75 5.07
CA VAL A 22 -2.18 -3.46 5.59
C VAL A 22 -2.56 -3.65 7.05
N CYS A 23 -1.71 -3.11 7.94
CA CYS A 23 -1.96 -3.11 9.36
C CYS A 23 -2.84 -1.92 9.76
N PRO A 24 -3.90 -2.15 10.57
CA PRO A 24 -4.79 -1.09 11.06
C PRO A 24 -4.10 -0.14 12.05
N THR A 25 -2.85 -0.40 12.41
CA THR A 25 -1.97 0.49 13.16
C THR A 25 -1.42 1.64 12.32
N GLY A 26 -1.68 1.67 11.01
CA GLY A 26 -1.21 2.72 10.12
C GLY A 26 0.07 2.37 9.34
N VAL A 27 0.39 1.09 9.20
CA VAL A 27 1.61 0.61 8.52
C VAL A 27 1.21 -0.36 7.41
N ILE A 28 1.94 -0.32 6.29
CA ILE A 28 1.89 -1.33 5.23
C ILE A 28 3.19 -2.12 5.23
N GLU A 29 3.09 -3.41 4.98
CA GLU A 29 4.21 -4.29 4.69
C GLU A 29 4.00 -4.91 3.30
N VAL A 30 5.06 -5.01 2.52
CA VAL A 30 5.07 -5.52 1.16
C VAL A 30 6.24 -6.48 1.03
N GLU A 31 5.96 -7.76 0.84
CA GLU A 31 6.96 -8.80 0.60
C GLU A 31 6.92 -9.27 -0.85
N ILE A 32 8.04 -9.18 -1.56
CA ILE A 32 8.21 -9.78 -2.88
C ILE A 32 8.72 -11.20 -2.70
N VAL A 33 7.84 -12.19 -2.89
CA VAL A 33 8.11 -13.61 -2.60
C VAL A 33 9.29 -14.14 -3.41
N GLU A 34 9.41 -13.72 -4.67
CA GLU A 34 10.46 -14.18 -5.58
C GLU A 34 11.85 -13.65 -5.25
N SER A 35 11.95 -12.38 -4.84
CA SER A 35 13.23 -11.77 -4.47
C SER A 35 13.53 -11.87 -2.96
N LYS A 36 12.57 -12.37 -2.16
CA LYS A 36 12.60 -12.35 -0.69
C LYS A 36 12.89 -10.96 -0.12
N GLU A 37 12.39 -9.93 -0.80
CA GLU A 37 12.54 -8.55 -0.38
C GLU A 37 11.31 -8.14 0.41
N CYS A 38 11.51 -7.62 1.62
CA CYS A 38 10.45 -7.13 2.48
C CYS A 38 10.60 -5.62 2.62
N TYR A 39 9.53 -4.89 2.33
CA TYR A 39 9.44 -3.44 2.43
C TYR A 39 8.34 -3.10 3.43
N SER A 40 8.58 -2.12 4.29
CA SER A 40 7.56 -1.60 5.18
C SER A 40 7.56 -0.08 5.17
N CYS A 41 6.39 0.51 5.39
CA CYS A 41 6.22 1.96 5.40
C CYS A 41 4.94 2.34 6.15
N ASP A 42 4.91 3.52 6.76
CA ASP A 42 3.67 4.10 7.27
C ASP A 42 2.70 4.42 6.11
N LEU A 43 1.39 4.24 6.34
CA LEU A 43 0.34 4.59 5.38
C LEU A 43 0.34 6.10 5.06
N ASP A 44 0.71 6.94 6.03
CA ASP A 44 0.91 8.40 5.84
C ASP A 44 2.06 8.73 4.87
N ARG A 45 3.03 7.82 4.75
CA ARG A 45 4.20 7.98 3.88
C ARG A 45 4.03 7.27 2.54
N LEU A 46 2.82 6.83 2.25
CA LEU A 46 2.49 6.02 1.09
C LEU A 46 1.91 6.93 0.01
N ALA A 47 2.50 6.87 -1.18
CA ALA A 47 2.06 7.64 -2.33
C ALA A 47 1.68 6.71 -3.48
N PHE A 48 0.46 6.86 -3.99
CA PHE A 48 0.00 6.17 -5.17
C PHE A 48 0.19 7.07 -6.38
N LYS A 49 0.91 6.59 -7.39
CA LYS A 49 1.10 7.30 -8.65
C LYS A 49 0.49 6.47 -9.77
N ASP A 50 -0.64 6.91 -10.28
CA ASP A 50 -1.18 6.32 -11.50
C ASP A 50 -0.22 6.64 -12.67
N SER A 51 -0.01 5.64 -13.53
CA SER A 51 0.88 5.74 -14.67
C SER A 51 0.19 5.17 -15.92
N GLY A 52 -1.09 5.54 -16.10
CA GLY A 52 -1.94 5.12 -17.21
C GLY A 52 -2.37 3.65 -17.14
N SER A 53 -1.49 2.74 -17.55
CA SER A 53 -1.78 1.28 -17.63
C SER A 53 -1.42 0.51 -16.36
N LYS A 54 -0.79 1.17 -15.40
CA LYS A 54 -0.38 0.59 -14.12
C LYS A 54 -0.34 1.67 -13.06
N THR A 55 -0.45 1.27 -11.81
CA THR A 55 -0.34 2.19 -10.67
C THR A 55 0.90 1.82 -9.88
N LYS A 56 1.74 2.82 -9.63
CA LYS A 56 2.93 2.67 -8.81
C LYS A 56 2.60 2.97 -7.37
N LEU A 57 2.87 2.00 -6.50
CA LEU A 57 2.85 2.18 -5.07
C LEU A 57 4.24 2.63 -4.64
N VAL A 58 4.34 3.79 -3.99
CA VAL A 58 5.61 4.40 -3.63
C VAL A 58 5.65 4.61 -2.12
N GLY A 59 6.57 3.93 -1.44
CA GLY A 59 6.87 4.20 -0.03
C GLY A 59 7.90 5.33 0.08
N LEU A 60 7.57 6.39 0.80
CA LEU A 60 8.47 7.52 1.04
C LEU A 60 9.33 7.28 2.29
N LYS A 61 10.63 7.58 2.24
CA LYS A 61 11.51 7.51 3.42
C LYS A 61 11.10 8.50 4.50
N HIS A 62 10.57 9.65 4.11
CA HIS A 62 10.14 10.71 5.01
C HIS A 62 8.90 11.39 4.44
N PRO A 63 7.90 11.74 5.26
CA PRO A 63 6.68 12.38 4.78
C PRO A 63 6.96 13.75 4.15
N ASN A 64 7.97 14.45 4.64
CA ASN A 64 8.32 15.80 4.22
C ASN A 64 9.44 15.86 3.16
N LYS A 65 9.96 14.71 2.73
CA LYS A 65 10.98 14.62 1.67
C LYS A 65 10.47 13.64 0.63
N ASN A 66 10.41 14.09 -0.62
CA ASN A 66 9.99 13.27 -1.77
C ASN A 66 11.04 12.19 -2.14
N LEU A 67 11.71 11.62 -1.14
CA LEU A 67 12.71 10.57 -1.25
C LEU A 67 11.98 9.24 -1.21
N VAL A 68 11.93 8.58 -2.36
CA VAL A 68 11.38 7.24 -2.51
C VAL A 68 12.29 6.24 -1.78
N ALA A 69 11.72 5.48 -0.85
CA ALA A 69 12.38 4.35 -0.20
C ALA A 69 12.31 3.12 -1.09
N TRP A 70 11.12 2.84 -1.60
CA TRP A 70 10.80 1.71 -2.46
C TRP A 70 9.61 2.09 -3.35
N GLU A 71 9.55 1.52 -4.54
CA GLU A 71 8.38 1.61 -5.41
C GLU A 71 8.11 0.24 -6.04
N ILE A 72 6.83 -0.13 -6.13
CA ILE A 72 6.38 -1.32 -6.84
C ILE A 72 5.32 -0.90 -7.85
N ALA A 73 5.29 -1.58 -9.00
CA ALA A 73 4.28 -1.34 -10.03
C ALA A 73 3.19 -2.41 -9.90
N LEU A 74 1.99 -2.00 -9.50
CA LEU A 74 0.81 -2.84 -9.38
C LEU A 74 -0.09 -2.66 -10.60
N HIS A 75 -1.02 -3.60 -10.81
CA HIS A 75 -2.10 -3.39 -11.75
C HIS A 75 -3.00 -2.24 -11.27
N THR A 76 -3.56 -1.47 -12.22
CA THR A 76 -4.44 -0.34 -11.86
C THR A 76 -5.62 -0.81 -11.01
N ASN A 77 -6.20 -1.96 -11.35
CA ASN A 77 -7.30 -2.54 -10.59
C ASN A 77 -6.90 -2.91 -9.14
N ASP A 78 -5.75 -3.57 -8.99
CA ASP A 78 -5.22 -3.99 -7.70
C ASP A 78 -4.86 -2.80 -6.81
N ALA A 79 -4.27 -1.77 -7.40
CA ALA A 79 -3.91 -0.56 -6.67
C ALA A 79 -5.13 0.27 -6.26
N THR A 80 -6.15 0.38 -7.13
CA THR A 80 -7.41 1.05 -6.76
C THR A 80 -8.03 0.37 -5.56
N GLU A 81 -8.09 -0.96 -5.59
CA GLU A 81 -8.63 -1.74 -4.49
C GLU A 81 -7.78 -1.57 -3.21
N LEU A 82 -6.45 -1.55 -3.31
CA LEU A 82 -5.57 -1.27 -2.17
C LEU A 82 -5.78 0.13 -1.60
N VAL A 83 -6.00 1.14 -2.45
CA VAL A 83 -6.36 2.49 -2.02
C VAL A 83 -7.68 2.48 -1.27
N GLU A 84 -8.69 1.77 -1.77
CA GLU A 84 -9.98 1.64 -1.08
C GLU A 84 -9.85 0.91 0.26
N ILE A 85 -8.99 -0.10 0.36
CA ILE A 85 -8.71 -0.81 1.63
C ILE A 85 -8.02 0.14 2.62
N VAL A 86 -6.99 0.87 2.19
CA VAL A 86 -6.27 1.84 3.03
C VAL A 86 -7.20 2.96 3.47
N ALA A 87 -8.03 3.47 2.55
CA ALA A 87 -9.05 4.47 2.84
C ALA A 87 -10.09 3.94 3.83
N GLN A 88 -10.63 2.73 3.64
CA GLN A 88 -11.56 2.12 4.60
C GLN A 88 -10.94 1.92 5.98
N VAL A 89 -9.69 1.48 6.08
CA VAL A 89 -8.99 1.34 7.36
C VAL A 89 -8.84 2.71 8.06
N ASN A 90 -8.58 3.77 7.30
CA ASN A 90 -8.50 5.12 7.81
C ASN A 90 -9.89 5.73 8.13
N GLU A 91 -10.89 5.49 7.29
CA GLU A 91 -12.26 5.99 7.44
C GLU A 91 -13.03 5.25 8.53
N GLU A 92 -12.78 3.96 8.76
CA GLU A 92 -13.30 3.24 9.95
C GLU A 92 -12.72 3.86 11.23
N TYR A 93 -11.45 4.28 11.21
CA TYR A 93 -10.83 5.02 12.31
C TYR A 93 -11.50 6.39 12.52
N GLU A 94 -11.81 7.11 11.43
CA GLU A 94 -12.49 8.41 11.47
C GLU A 94 -13.99 8.30 11.84
N THR A 95 -14.68 7.24 11.41
CA THR A 95 -16.09 6.98 11.74
C THR A 95 -16.26 6.58 13.21
N LEU A 96 -15.32 5.82 13.77
CA LEU A 96 -15.25 5.54 15.22
C LEU A 96 -15.09 6.82 16.06
N MET A 97 -14.57 7.93 15.48
CA MET A 97 -14.50 9.23 16.14
C MET A 97 -15.74 10.12 15.93
N ASN A 98 -16.70 9.70 15.09
CA ASN A 98 -17.93 10.44 14.79
C ASN A 98 -19.19 9.86 15.48
N ASP A 99 -19.08 8.72 16.17
CA ASP A 99 -20.16 8.16 17.01
C ASP A 99 -20.12 8.72 18.46
N LEU A 100 -19.20 9.66 18.75
CA LEU A 100 -19.16 10.41 20.01
C LEU A 100 -19.67 11.85 19.81
N MET A 101 -20.75 12.04 19.06
CA MET A 101 -21.50 13.31 19.04
C MET A 101 -23.01 13.07 19.11
#